data_AF-B4FC41-F1
#
_entry.id   AF-B4FC41-F1
#
_cell.length_a   1.000
_cell.length_b   1.000
_cell.length_c   1.000
_cell.angle_alpha   90.00
_cell.angle_beta   90.00
_cell.angle_gamma   90.00
#
_symmetry.space_group_name_H-M   'P 1'
#
loop_
_entity.id
_entity.type
_entity.pdbx_description
1 polymer ?
#
loop_
_entity_poly.entity_id
_entity_poly.type
_entity_poly.pdbx_seq_one_letter_code
_entity_poly.pdbx_strand_id
1 'polypeptide(L)'
;MIKGNNIQVLMDSHLEGNYSTEEATTLVDLASQCLQYEPRDRPNTKKLVSVLEPLQIKSEVPSYEMLGIPKHEEEAPPPPQPQHPLSPMGEACSRMDLTAIHQILVNTHYRDDEGSNELSFQEWTQQMRDMLEARKRGDFAFRDKDFKAAIDCYTQFVDVGTMVSPTVYARRSLCHLMCDQPDAALRDAMQAQCAYPDWPTAFYMQAVALSKLNMQSDATDMLNEASQLEEKRQKNTKP
;
A
#
# COMPACT_ATOMS: atom_id res chain seq x y z
N MET A 1 -33.80 -0.48 -18.74
CA MET A 1 -33.94 -1.12 -17.41
C MET A 1 -33.13 -2.40 -17.27
N ILE A 2 -32.05 -2.36 -16.49
CA ILE A 2 -31.20 -3.52 -16.16
C ILE A 2 -32.07 -4.60 -15.50
N LYS A 3 -32.31 -5.71 -16.21
CA LYS A 3 -33.05 -6.90 -15.73
C LYS A 3 -34.46 -6.63 -15.15
N GLY A 4 -35.13 -5.55 -15.57
CA GLY A 4 -36.48 -5.23 -15.09
C GLY A 4 -36.56 -4.60 -13.69
N ASN A 5 -35.41 -4.21 -13.11
CA ASN A 5 -35.38 -3.58 -11.80
C ASN A 5 -35.71 -2.09 -11.87
N ASN A 6 -36.42 -1.60 -10.85
CA ASN A 6 -36.72 -0.17 -10.68
C ASN A 6 -35.45 0.62 -10.37
N ILE A 7 -35.41 1.87 -10.83
CA ILE A 7 -34.27 2.79 -10.64
C ILE A 7 -33.89 2.96 -9.16
N GLN A 8 -34.88 2.97 -8.26
CA GLN A 8 -34.68 3.08 -6.81
C GLN A 8 -33.91 1.90 -6.20
N VAL A 9 -33.89 0.74 -6.87
CA VAL A 9 -33.15 -0.46 -6.43
C VAL A 9 -31.74 -0.48 -7.03
N LEU A 10 -31.51 0.26 -8.12
CA LEU A 10 -30.24 0.30 -8.85
C LEU A 10 -29.34 1.45 -8.41
N MET A 11 -29.92 2.55 -7.92
CA MET A 11 -29.19 3.69 -7.40
C MET A 11 -28.70 3.43 -5.97
N ASP A 12 -27.56 4.01 -5.62
CA ASP A 12 -27.01 3.92 -4.26
C ASP A 12 -28.00 4.50 -3.24
N SER A 13 -28.33 3.69 -2.22
CA SER A 13 -29.25 4.06 -1.15
C SER A 13 -28.77 5.27 -0.34
N HIS A 14 -27.45 5.51 -0.29
CA HIS A 14 -26.85 6.66 0.39
C HIS A 14 -27.02 7.99 -0.36
N LEU A 15 -27.49 7.97 -1.61
CA LEU A 15 -27.82 9.21 -2.31
C LEU A 15 -29.09 9.87 -1.75
N GLU A 16 -29.89 9.16 -0.94
CA GLU A 16 -31.08 9.70 -0.24
C GLU A 16 -32.08 10.46 -1.15
N GLY A 17 -32.09 10.16 -2.45
CA GLY A 17 -32.92 10.87 -3.43
C GLY A 17 -32.36 12.21 -3.91
N ASN A 18 -31.11 12.54 -3.59
CA ASN A 18 -30.41 13.74 -4.04
C ASN A 18 -29.88 13.62 -5.49
N TYR A 19 -30.76 13.21 -6.42
CA TYR A 19 -30.46 13.10 -7.85
C TYR A 19 -31.68 13.42 -8.68
N SER A 20 -31.49 13.96 -9.90
CA SER A 20 -32.60 14.08 -10.85
C SER A 20 -33.00 12.69 -11.32
N THR A 21 -34.31 12.41 -11.30
CA THR A 21 -34.85 11.12 -11.75
C THR A 21 -34.63 10.93 -13.25
N GLU A 22 -34.67 12.02 -14.01
CA GLU A 22 -34.43 12.05 -15.45
C GLU A 22 -32.97 11.69 -15.75
N GLU A 23 -32.01 12.34 -15.09
CA GLU A 23 -30.58 12.08 -15.25
C GLU A 23 -30.24 10.64 -14.83
N ALA A 24 -30.74 10.19 -13.68
CA ALA A 24 -30.54 8.83 -13.22
C ALA A 24 -31.10 7.81 -14.22
N THR A 25 -32.25 8.08 -14.83
CA THR A 25 -32.86 7.20 -15.85
C THR A 25 -31.96 7.11 -17.08
N THR A 26 -31.44 8.25 -17.55
CA THR A 26 -30.51 8.26 -18.69
C THR A 26 -29.21 7.49 -18.41
N LEU A 27 -28.66 7.60 -17.19
CA LEU A 27 -27.46 6.84 -16.78
C LEU A 27 -27.73 5.34 -16.68
N VAL A 28 -28.85 4.93 -16.09
CA VAL A 28 -29.23 3.52 -15.98
C VAL A 28 -29.49 2.89 -17.35
N ASP A 29 -30.13 3.62 -18.26
CA ASP A 29 -30.37 3.15 -19.62
C ASP A 29 -29.08 3.09 -20.45
N LEU A 30 -28.15 4.03 -20.25
CA LEU A 30 -26.83 3.99 -20.87
C LEU A 30 -26.03 2.78 -20.35
N ALA A 31 -25.99 2.56 -19.04
CA ALA A 31 -25.36 1.39 -18.43
C ALA A 31 -25.98 0.08 -18.95
N SER A 32 -27.31 0.03 -19.11
CA SER A 32 -28.00 -1.11 -19.69
C SER A 32 -27.61 -1.37 -21.16
N GLN A 33 -27.27 -0.34 -21.94
CA GLN A 33 -26.76 -0.48 -23.31
C GLN A 33 -25.30 -0.97 -23.32
N CYS A 34 -24.48 -0.54 -22.37
CA CYS A 34 -23.10 -1.02 -22.22
C CYS A 34 -23.01 -2.51 -21.87
N LEU A 35 -24.00 -3.02 -21.13
CA LEU A 35 -24.06 -4.40 -20.65
C LEU A 35 -24.71 -5.38 -21.65
N GLN A 36 -25.01 -4.95 -22.88
CA GLN A 36 -25.60 -5.83 -23.89
C GLN A 36 -24.67 -7.01 -24.23
N TYR A 37 -25.27 -8.19 -24.40
CA TYR A 37 -24.54 -9.42 -24.71
C TYR A 37 -23.80 -9.28 -26.05
N GLU A 38 -24.51 -8.84 -27.09
CA GLU A 38 -23.97 -8.63 -28.43
C GLU A 38 -23.11 -7.35 -28.49
N PRO A 39 -21.85 -7.43 -28.96
CA PRO A 39 -20.97 -6.26 -29.06
C PRO A 39 -21.50 -5.14 -29.98
N ARG A 40 -22.34 -5.49 -30.94
CA ARG A 40 -22.91 -4.54 -31.92
C ARG A 40 -23.97 -3.62 -31.32
N ASP A 41 -24.61 -4.05 -30.24
CA ASP A 41 -25.66 -3.30 -29.55
C ASP A 41 -25.08 -2.37 -28.47
N ARG A 42 -23.77 -2.48 -28.20
CA ARG A 42 -23.07 -1.62 -27.25
C ARG A 42 -22.80 -0.24 -27.87
N PRO A 43 -22.92 0.84 -27.09
CA PRO A 43 -22.62 2.17 -27.56
C PRO A 43 -21.11 2.32 -27.82
N ASN A 44 -20.76 3.07 -28.85
CA ASN A 44 -19.37 3.48 -29.07
C ASN A 44 -18.99 4.66 -28.18
N THR A 45 -17.69 4.91 -28.02
CA THR A 45 -17.17 5.99 -27.17
C THR A 45 -17.72 7.37 -27.52
N LYS A 46 -17.96 7.66 -28.82
CA LYS A 46 -18.54 8.94 -29.24
C LYS A 46 -19.97 9.12 -28.73
N LYS A 47 -20.78 8.05 -28.80
CA LYS A 47 -22.15 8.04 -28.28
C LYS A 47 -22.16 8.17 -26.76
N LEU A 48 -21.23 7.49 -26.07
CA LEU A 48 -21.07 7.63 -24.61
C LEU A 48 -20.81 9.07 -24.20
N VAL A 49 -19.81 9.72 -24.82
CA VAL A 49 -19.48 11.12 -24.53
C VAL A 49 -20.66 12.03 -24.81
N SER A 50 -21.34 11.89 -25.95
CA SER A 50 -22.49 12.74 -26.30
C SER A 50 -23.68 12.63 -25.33
N VAL A 51 -23.82 11.49 -24.64
CA VAL A 51 -24.89 11.28 -23.65
C VAL A 51 -24.46 11.76 -22.26
N LEU A 52 -23.18 11.59 -21.90
CA LEU A 52 -22.65 11.94 -20.58
C LEU A 52 -22.30 13.43 -20.44
N GLU A 53 -21.84 14.08 -21.51
CA GLU A 53 -21.40 15.48 -21.51
C GLU A 53 -22.50 16.46 -21.03
N PRO A 54 -23.78 16.35 -21.44
CA PRO A 54 -24.85 17.20 -20.92
C PRO A 54 -25.21 16.94 -19.46
N LEU A 55 -24.91 15.75 -18.93
CA LEU A 55 -25.20 15.34 -17.55
C LEU A 55 -24.12 15.83 -16.56
N GLN A 56 -23.00 16.35 -17.08
CA GLN A 56 -21.91 16.90 -16.28
C GLN A 56 -22.26 18.33 -15.82
N ILE A 57 -23.28 18.48 -14.97
CA ILE A 57 -23.80 19.78 -14.52
C ILE A 57 -22.98 20.40 -13.37
N LYS A 58 -22.18 19.60 -12.67
CA LYS A 58 -21.32 20.09 -11.58
C LYS A 58 -19.88 20.18 -12.06
N SER A 59 -19.30 21.38 -11.88
CA SER A 59 -17.87 21.66 -11.95
C SER A 59 -17.06 20.49 -11.40
N GLU A 60 -15.88 20.23 -11.93
CA GLU A 60 -14.91 19.30 -11.34
C GLU A 60 -14.62 19.74 -9.90
N VAL A 61 -15.42 19.23 -8.97
CA VAL A 61 -15.22 19.40 -7.55
C VAL A 61 -14.20 18.34 -7.18
N PRO A 62 -13.01 18.73 -6.71
CA PRO A 62 -12.01 17.78 -6.25
C PRO A 62 -12.62 16.74 -5.31
N SER A 63 -12.17 15.49 -5.41
CA SER A 63 -12.75 14.38 -4.64
C SER A 63 -12.76 14.64 -3.13
N TYR A 64 -11.81 15.42 -2.59
CA TYR A 64 -11.80 15.80 -1.17
C TYR A 64 -13.01 16.66 -0.78
N GLU A 65 -13.46 17.58 -1.64
CA GLU A 65 -14.64 18.40 -1.42
C GLU A 65 -15.92 17.57 -1.51
N MET A 66 -16.01 16.64 -2.48
CA MET A 66 -17.15 15.73 -2.58
C MET A 66 -17.26 14.76 -1.41
N LEU A 67 -16.13 14.30 -0.87
CA LEU A 67 -16.09 13.34 0.23
C LEU A 67 -16.18 14.01 1.61
N GLY A 68 -16.37 15.34 1.66
CA GLY A 68 -16.38 16.09 2.92
C GLY A 68 -15.07 15.99 3.70
N ILE A 69 -13.97 15.67 3.00
CA ILE A 69 -12.63 15.58 3.57
C ILE A 69 -12.13 17.02 3.70
N PRO A 70 -11.83 17.50 4.92
CA PRO A 70 -11.27 18.84 5.08
C PRO A 70 -10.00 18.94 4.23
N LYS A 71 -9.99 19.94 3.34
CA LYS A 71 -8.82 20.33 2.58
C LYS A 71 -7.72 20.67 3.59
N HIS A 72 -6.72 19.81 3.74
CA HIS A 72 -5.48 20.21 4.39
C HIS A 72 -4.82 21.18 3.41
N GLU A 73 -5.20 22.45 3.49
CA GLU A 73 -4.37 23.52 2.97
C GLU A 73 -3.09 23.46 3.79
N GLU A 74 -2.08 22.81 3.20
CA GLU A 74 -0.70 22.94 3.61
C GLU A 74 -0.25 24.35 3.19
N GLU A 75 -0.83 25.35 3.85
CA GLU A 75 -0.14 26.61 4.06
C GLU A 75 1.05 26.25 4.93
N ALA A 76 2.18 25.96 4.27
CA ALA A 76 3.39 25.43 4.87
C ALA A 76 3.64 26.10 6.22
N PRO A 77 3.38 25.39 7.34
CA PRO A 77 3.94 25.81 8.60
C PRO A 77 5.46 25.79 8.39
N PRO A 78 6.24 26.66 9.06
CA PRO A 78 7.69 26.49 9.05
C PRO A 78 7.98 25.02 9.33
N PRO A 79 8.89 24.38 8.55
CA PRO A 79 9.04 22.92 8.51
C PRO A 79 8.98 22.41 9.94
N PRO A 80 8.04 21.50 10.27
CA PRO A 80 7.86 21.08 11.64
C PRO A 80 9.21 20.57 12.13
N GLN A 81 9.88 21.38 12.94
CA GLN A 81 11.05 20.93 13.64
C GLN A 81 10.56 19.76 14.49
N PRO A 82 11.18 18.57 14.40
CA PRO A 82 10.75 17.41 15.16
C PRO A 82 10.66 17.82 16.63
N GLN A 83 9.43 17.92 17.16
CA GLN A 83 9.23 18.28 18.57
C GLN A 83 9.71 17.16 19.51
N HIS A 84 10.02 15.99 18.93
CA HIS A 84 10.66 14.85 19.57
C HIS A 84 11.78 14.31 18.68
N PRO A 85 12.91 13.87 19.26
CA PRO A 85 13.96 13.21 18.50
C PRO A 85 13.41 11.95 17.83
N LEU A 86 13.62 11.81 16.51
CA LEU A 86 13.24 10.62 15.76
C LEU A 86 13.88 9.37 16.38
N SER A 87 13.23 8.21 16.19
CA SER A 87 13.86 6.93 16.52
C SER A 87 15.13 6.73 15.68
N PRO A 88 16.05 5.82 16.08
CA PRO A 88 17.21 5.50 15.26
C PRO A 88 16.84 5.07 13.83
N MET A 89 15.70 4.38 13.66
CA MET A 89 15.19 4.02 12.34
C MET A 89 14.70 5.25 11.57
N GLY A 90 13.89 6.10 12.22
CA GLY A 90 13.39 7.33 11.59
C GLY A 90 14.50 8.29 11.18
N GLU A 91 15.54 8.43 11.99
CA GLU A 91 16.71 9.24 11.64
C GLU A 91 17.44 8.65 10.43
N ALA A 92 17.71 7.33 10.43
CA ALA A 92 18.36 6.66 9.31
C ALA A 92 17.55 6.80 8.00
N CYS A 93 16.23 6.66 8.07
CA CYS A 93 15.33 6.84 6.93
C CYS A 93 15.31 8.29 6.43
N SER A 94 15.26 9.29 7.33
CA SER A 94 15.27 10.70 6.95
C SER A 94 16.55 11.11 6.22
N ARG A 95 17.69 10.51 6.60
CA ARG A 95 18.99 10.72 5.95
C ARG A 95 19.22 9.81 4.74
N MET A 96 18.29 8.89 4.48
CA MET A 96 18.42 7.84 3.48
C MET A 96 19.69 6.99 3.66
N ASP A 97 20.12 6.78 4.91
CA ASP A 97 21.29 5.98 5.25
C ASP A 97 20.92 4.49 5.23
N LEU A 98 21.02 3.91 4.03
CA LEU A 98 20.72 2.50 3.80
C LEU A 98 21.60 1.56 4.65
N THR A 99 22.80 1.98 5.04
CA THR A 99 23.70 1.15 5.86
C THR A 99 23.23 1.11 7.31
N ALA A 100 22.79 2.23 7.85
CA ALA A 100 22.18 2.29 9.18
C ALA A 100 20.86 1.49 9.21
N ILE A 101 20.00 1.66 8.20
CA ILE A 101 18.74 0.89 8.08
C ILE A 101 19.05 -0.62 8.03
N HIS A 102 20.06 -1.03 7.26
CA HIS A 102 20.51 -2.43 7.19
C HIS A 102 20.88 -2.99 8.56
N GLN A 103 21.72 -2.27 9.32
CA GLN A 103 22.12 -2.70 10.66
C GLN A 103 20.94 -2.82 11.61
N ILE A 104 19.99 -1.89 11.55
CA ILE A 104 18.78 -1.95 12.37
C ILE A 104 17.96 -3.19 12.01
N LEU A 105 17.68 -3.44 10.71
CA LEU A 105 16.90 -4.61 10.27
C LEU A 105 17.58 -5.95 10.59
N VAL A 106 18.92 -6.01 10.58
CA VAL A 106 19.67 -7.19 11.05
C VAL A 106 19.46 -7.40 12.55
N ASN A 107 19.51 -6.33 13.35
CA ASN A 107 19.41 -6.40 14.81
C ASN A 107 17.98 -6.62 15.34
N THR A 108 16.96 -6.17 14.61
CA THR A 108 15.55 -6.35 15.01
C THR A 108 15.09 -7.80 14.90
N HIS A 109 15.75 -8.62 14.06
CA HIS A 109 15.38 -10.02 13.78
C HIS A 109 13.94 -10.12 13.24
N TYR A 110 13.19 -11.15 13.64
CA TYR A 110 11.77 -11.37 13.29
C TYR A 110 10.82 -10.99 14.44
N ARG A 111 11.24 -10.07 15.34
CA ARG A 111 10.46 -9.72 16.54
C ARG A 111 9.07 -9.16 16.22
N ASP A 112 8.90 -8.57 15.06
CA ASP A 112 7.65 -7.96 14.62
C ASP A 112 6.74 -8.91 13.84
N ASP A 113 7.18 -10.14 13.57
CA ASP A 113 6.35 -11.19 12.99
C ASP A 113 5.54 -11.86 14.12
N GLU A 114 4.67 -11.12 14.82
CA GLU A 114 3.76 -11.67 15.83
C GLU A 114 2.59 -12.42 15.17
N GLY A 115 2.39 -13.70 15.55
CA GLY A 115 1.26 -14.53 15.11
C GLY A 115 1.55 -15.57 14.01
N SER A 116 2.77 -15.62 13.46
CA SER A 116 3.16 -16.63 12.45
C SER A 116 3.59 -17.99 13.06
N ASN A 117 3.62 -18.12 14.39
CA ASN A 117 4.32 -19.21 15.07
C ASN A 117 3.40 -20.19 15.82
N GLU A 118 2.12 -20.29 15.46
CA GLU A 118 1.38 -21.54 15.69
C GLU A 118 1.65 -22.47 14.53
N LEU A 119 2.88 -22.97 14.61
CA LEU A 119 3.40 -24.03 13.80
C LEU A 119 2.58 -25.31 14.15
N SER A 120 1.59 -25.61 13.30
CA SER A 120 0.68 -26.73 13.48
C SER A 120 1.27 -27.98 12.83
N PHE A 121 0.88 -29.16 13.31
CA PHE A 121 1.40 -30.49 12.92
C PHE A 121 1.54 -30.76 11.40
N GLN A 122 0.95 -29.94 10.53
CA GLN A 122 1.16 -29.89 9.07
C GLN A 122 2.55 -29.37 8.62
N GLU A 123 3.43 -28.90 9.52
CA GLU A 123 4.75 -28.34 9.19
C GLU A 123 5.73 -29.23 8.42
N TRP A 124 5.56 -30.54 8.41
CA TRP A 124 6.63 -31.44 7.95
C TRP A 124 6.61 -31.72 6.44
N THR A 125 5.96 -30.89 5.63
CA THR A 125 6.06 -31.02 4.17
C THR A 125 7.44 -30.56 3.66
N GLN A 126 7.92 -31.19 2.59
CA GLN A 126 9.19 -30.80 1.97
C GLN A 126 9.16 -29.33 1.52
N GLN A 127 8.03 -28.86 1.01
CA GLN A 127 7.83 -27.48 0.57
C GLN A 127 8.00 -26.46 1.71
N MET A 128 7.46 -26.73 2.90
CA MET A 128 7.65 -25.84 4.06
C MET A 128 9.12 -25.80 4.51
N ARG A 129 9.81 -26.96 4.50
CA ARG A 129 11.26 -27.00 4.78
C ARG A 129 12.05 -26.18 3.78
N ASP A 130 11.81 -26.38 2.49
CA ASP A 130 12.54 -25.69 1.42
C ASP A 130 12.30 -24.17 1.48
N MET A 131 11.08 -23.75 1.78
CA MET A 131 10.73 -22.34 2.03
C MET A 131 11.54 -21.77 3.21
N LEU A 132 11.51 -22.44 4.36
CA LEU A 132 12.22 -21.97 5.56
C LEU A 132 13.73 -21.93 5.35
N GLU A 133 14.29 -22.89 4.61
CA GLU A 133 15.70 -22.87 4.21
C GLU A 133 16.01 -21.74 3.23
N ALA A 134 15.10 -21.41 2.30
CA ALA A 134 15.25 -20.23 1.43
C ALA A 134 15.29 -18.93 2.26
N ARG A 135 14.42 -18.78 3.26
CA ARG A 135 14.46 -17.65 4.20
C ARG A 135 15.80 -17.56 4.91
N LYS A 136 16.29 -18.67 5.50
CA LYS A 136 17.57 -18.71 6.21
C LYS A 136 18.76 -18.34 5.31
N ARG A 137 18.78 -18.85 4.07
CA ARG A 137 19.81 -18.47 3.07
C ARG A 137 19.72 -16.98 2.75
N GLY A 138 18.51 -16.44 2.59
CA GLY A 138 18.27 -15.01 2.38
C GLY A 138 18.81 -14.17 3.53
N ASP A 139 18.55 -14.58 4.77
CA ASP A 139 19.06 -13.89 5.96
C ASP A 139 20.58 -13.90 6.08
N PHE A 140 21.21 -15.03 5.71
CA PHE A 140 22.67 -15.12 5.66
C PHE A 140 23.25 -14.15 4.61
N ALA A 141 22.73 -14.19 3.39
CA ALA A 141 23.16 -13.30 2.31
C ALA A 141 22.89 -11.82 2.66
N PHE A 142 21.75 -11.52 3.27
CA PHE A 142 21.40 -10.18 3.73
C PHE A 142 22.42 -9.66 4.75
N ARG A 143 22.82 -10.48 5.72
CA ARG A 143 23.85 -10.12 6.71
C ARG A 143 25.22 -9.93 6.08
N ASP A 144 25.58 -10.74 5.10
CA ASP A 144 26.85 -10.65 4.37
C ASP A 144 26.86 -9.52 3.32
N LYS A 145 25.74 -8.79 3.18
CA LYS A 145 25.54 -7.72 2.20
C LYS A 145 25.60 -8.20 0.74
N ASP A 146 25.43 -9.49 0.49
CA ASP A 146 25.14 -10.02 -0.84
C ASP A 146 23.64 -9.82 -1.13
N PHE A 147 23.29 -8.58 -1.46
CA PHE A 147 21.90 -8.16 -1.65
C PHE A 147 21.23 -8.86 -2.83
N LYS A 148 21.99 -9.25 -3.87
CA LYS A 148 21.43 -9.97 -5.01
C LYS A 148 21.05 -11.39 -4.64
N ALA A 149 21.95 -12.12 -3.97
CA ALA A 149 21.63 -13.46 -3.48
C ALA A 149 20.50 -13.42 -2.44
N ALA A 150 20.45 -12.38 -1.60
CA ALA A 150 19.35 -12.18 -0.65
C ALA A 150 18.00 -11.99 -1.36
N ILE A 151 17.95 -11.17 -2.42
CA ILE A 151 16.74 -10.98 -3.26
C ILE A 151 16.28 -12.31 -3.83
N ASP A 152 17.18 -13.10 -4.40
CA ASP A 152 16.81 -14.39 -5.01
C ASP A 152 16.24 -15.36 -3.97
N CYS A 153 16.87 -15.45 -2.80
CA CYS A 153 16.43 -16.32 -1.72
C CYS A 153 15.09 -15.88 -1.12
N TYR A 154 14.90 -14.58 -0.87
CA TYR A 154 13.63 -14.05 -0.38
C TYR A 154 12.52 -14.15 -1.44
N THR A 155 12.85 -14.08 -2.72
CA THR A 155 11.87 -14.31 -3.80
C THR A 155 11.42 -15.76 -3.84
N GLN A 156 12.34 -16.72 -3.71
CA GLN A 156 11.97 -18.13 -3.53
C GLN A 156 11.04 -18.34 -2.32
N PHE A 157 11.30 -17.65 -1.20
CA PHE A 157 10.44 -17.70 -0.02
C PHE A 157 9.02 -17.18 -0.34
N VAL A 158 8.92 -16.00 -0.96
CA VAL A 158 7.65 -15.34 -1.27
C VAL A 158 6.83 -16.11 -2.31
N ASP A 159 7.47 -16.61 -3.37
CA ASP A 159 6.81 -17.28 -4.49
C ASP A 159 6.12 -18.60 -4.06
N VAL A 160 6.65 -19.27 -3.04
CA VAL A 160 6.01 -20.48 -2.49
C VAL A 160 4.69 -20.14 -1.79
N GLY A 161 4.55 -18.92 -1.23
CA GLY A 161 3.27 -18.34 -0.82
C GLY A 161 2.54 -18.99 0.36
N THR A 162 3.08 -20.06 0.96
CA THR A 162 2.45 -20.76 2.09
C THR A 162 2.49 -19.95 3.40
N MET A 163 3.45 -19.02 3.53
CA MET A 163 3.61 -18.19 4.71
C MET A 163 4.01 -16.77 4.29
N VAL A 164 3.38 -15.79 4.93
CA VAL A 164 3.63 -14.37 4.69
C VAL A 164 4.48 -13.83 5.84
N SER A 165 5.57 -13.13 5.52
CA SER A 165 6.45 -12.51 6.53
C SER A 165 6.69 -11.05 6.16
N PRO A 166 6.18 -10.08 6.95
CA PRO A 166 6.42 -8.66 6.71
C PRO A 166 7.93 -8.34 6.80
N THR A 167 8.66 -9.00 7.69
CA THR A 167 10.13 -8.85 7.79
C THR A 167 10.86 -9.26 6.51
N VAL A 168 10.46 -10.36 5.86
CA VAL A 168 11.08 -10.76 4.58
C VAL A 168 10.86 -9.69 3.50
N TYR A 169 9.65 -9.13 3.40
CA TYR A 169 9.37 -8.05 2.47
C TYR A 169 10.19 -6.79 2.77
N ALA A 170 10.29 -6.35 4.03
CA ALA A 170 11.10 -5.19 4.37
C ALA A 170 12.60 -5.39 4.07
N ARG A 171 13.14 -6.58 4.35
CA ARG A 171 14.54 -6.90 4.04
C ARG A 171 14.80 -6.96 2.54
N ARG A 172 13.90 -7.60 1.77
CA ARG A 172 14.00 -7.65 0.31
C ARG A 172 13.85 -6.25 -0.32
N SER A 173 12.95 -5.42 0.22
CA SER A 173 12.82 -4.00 -0.15
C SER A 173 14.15 -3.25 0.02
N LEU A 174 14.82 -3.39 1.17
CA LEU A 174 16.13 -2.77 1.36
C LEU A 174 17.19 -3.31 0.40
N CYS A 175 17.19 -4.62 0.10
CA CYS A 175 18.10 -5.19 -0.90
C CYS A 175 17.90 -4.56 -2.28
N HIS A 176 16.64 -4.34 -2.68
CA HIS A 176 16.31 -3.66 -3.93
C HIS A 176 16.83 -2.22 -3.92
N LEU A 177 16.69 -1.47 -2.82
CA LEU A 177 17.28 -0.13 -2.70
C LEU A 177 18.81 -0.14 -2.81
N MET A 178 19.48 -1.12 -2.19
CA MET A 178 20.92 -1.30 -2.29
C MET A 178 21.37 -1.70 -3.71
N CYS A 179 20.47 -2.26 -4.52
CA CYS A 179 20.70 -2.61 -5.92
C CYS A 179 20.14 -1.57 -6.90
N ASP A 180 19.78 -0.36 -6.43
CA ASP A 180 19.23 0.73 -7.25
C ASP A 180 17.93 0.38 -8.00
N GLN A 181 17.05 -0.37 -7.33
CA GLN A 181 15.73 -0.79 -7.84
C GLN A 181 14.59 -0.24 -6.97
N PRO A 182 14.37 1.09 -6.94
CA PRO A 182 13.44 1.71 -6.01
C PRO A 182 11.97 1.34 -6.24
N ASP A 183 11.53 1.10 -7.49
CA ASP A 183 10.16 0.64 -7.77
C ASP A 183 9.87 -0.74 -7.16
N ALA A 184 10.83 -1.66 -7.25
CA ALA A 184 10.71 -2.99 -6.65
C ALA A 184 10.70 -2.90 -5.12
N ALA A 185 11.55 -2.02 -4.56
CA ALA A 185 11.57 -1.75 -3.14
C ALA A 185 10.24 -1.21 -2.62
N LEU A 186 9.62 -0.26 -3.33
CA LEU A 186 8.33 0.30 -2.93
C LEU A 186 7.24 -0.77 -2.92
N ARG A 187 7.17 -1.61 -3.95
CA ARG A 187 6.21 -2.73 -4.00
C ARG A 187 6.34 -3.65 -2.79
N ASP A 188 7.56 -4.03 -2.43
CA ASP A 188 7.80 -4.87 -1.25
C ASP A 188 7.43 -4.16 0.05
N ALA A 189 7.73 -2.87 0.19
CA ALA A 189 7.36 -2.09 1.37
C ALA A 189 5.83 -1.97 1.53
N MET A 190 5.08 -1.88 0.43
CA MET A 190 3.62 -1.93 0.45
C MET A 190 3.09 -3.33 0.80
N GLN A 191 3.72 -4.41 0.31
CA GLN A 191 3.35 -5.78 0.71
C GLN A 191 3.58 -6.03 2.21
N ALA A 192 4.68 -5.49 2.76
CA ALA A 192 4.93 -5.52 4.20
C ALA A 192 3.81 -4.84 5.00
N GLN A 193 3.34 -3.68 4.54
CA GLN A 193 2.20 -2.98 5.15
C GLN A 193 0.91 -3.80 5.03
N CYS A 194 0.63 -4.43 3.88
CA CYS A 194 -0.54 -5.28 3.73
C CYS A 194 -0.52 -6.47 4.72
N ALA A 195 0.66 -7.05 4.97
CA ALA A 195 0.83 -8.14 5.91
C ALA A 195 0.71 -7.69 7.38
N TYR A 196 1.19 -6.49 7.70
CA TYR A 196 1.08 -5.90 9.03
C TYR A 196 0.78 -4.39 8.95
N PRO A 197 -0.52 -4.00 8.96
CA PRO A 197 -0.94 -2.63 8.69
C PRO A 197 -0.43 -1.57 9.67
N ASP A 198 -0.23 -1.94 10.93
CA ASP A 198 0.25 -1.03 11.97
C ASP A 198 1.77 -1.13 12.20
N TRP A 199 2.53 -1.65 11.23
CA TRP A 199 3.98 -1.84 11.37
C TRP A 199 4.77 -0.61 10.90
N PRO A 200 5.43 0.13 11.80
CA PRO A 200 6.09 1.38 11.41
C PRO A 200 7.23 1.20 10.40
N THR A 201 7.94 0.08 10.47
CA THR A 201 9.04 -0.24 9.54
C THR A 201 8.58 -0.31 8.09
N ALA A 202 7.35 -0.78 7.81
CA ALA A 202 6.83 -0.81 6.45
C ALA A 202 6.72 0.60 5.86
N PHE A 203 6.18 1.56 6.63
CA PHE A 203 6.06 2.96 6.22
C PHE A 203 7.43 3.64 6.07
N TYR A 204 8.37 3.37 6.97
CA TYR A 204 9.74 3.85 6.81
C TYR A 204 10.40 3.36 5.53
N MET A 205 10.20 2.09 5.17
CA MET A 205 10.72 1.55 3.91
C MET A 205 10.06 2.20 2.68
N GLN A 206 8.76 2.50 2.73
CA GLN A 206 8.06 3.25 1.67
C GLN A 206 8.63 4.67 1.53
N ALA A 207 8.85 5.38 2.64
CA ALA A 207 9.43 6.73 2.63
C ALA A 207 10.80 6.77 1.92
N VAL A 208 11.67 5.80 2.21
CA VAL A 208 13.00 5.70 1.59
C VAL A 208 12.90 5.37 0.10
N ALA A 209 12.01 4.45 -0.29
CA ALA A 209 11.80 4.11 -1.69
C ALA A 209 11.21 5.28 -2.50
N LEU A 210 10.22 5.98 -1.96
CA LEU A 210 9.62 7.17 -2.57
C LEU A 210 10.63 8.32 -2.69
N SER A 211 11.50 8.51 -1.69
CA SER A 211 12.60 9.48 -1.75
C SER A 211 13.54 9.20 -2.93
N LYS A 212 13.90 7.92 -3.15
CA LYS A 212 14.71 7.48 -4.30
C LYS A 212 14.00 7.66 -5.64
N LEU A 213 12.67 7.62 -5.67
CA LEU A 213 11.84 7.91 -6.84
C LEU A 213 11.60 9.41 -7.08
N ASN A 214 12.18 10.29 -6.25
CA ASN A 214 11.98 11.74 -6.28
C ASN A 214 10.54 12.19 -5.92
N MET A 215 9.78 11.35 -5.22
CA MET A 215 8.42 11.64 -4.74
C MET A 215 8.50 12.18 -3.29
N GLN A 216 9.05 13.40 -3.14
CA GLN A 216 9.43 13.94 -1.82
C GLN A 216 8.25 14.24 -0.88
N SER A 217 7.10 14.63 -1.43
CA SER A 217 5.87 14.85 -0.65
C SER A 217 5.44 13.54 0.01
N ASP A 218 5.17 12.52 -0.82
CA ASP A 218 4.74 11.20 -0.36
C ASP A 218 5.77 10.56 0.58
N ALA A 219 7.06 10.76 0.34
CA ALA A 219 8.11 10.28 1.22
C ALA A 219 8.05 10.91 2.61
N THR A 220 7.78 12.22 2.69
CA THR A 220 7.65 12.95 3.95
C THR A 220 6.40 12.49 4.70
N ASP A 221 5.29 12.29 3.99
CA ASP A 221 4.04 11.78 4.56
C ASP A 221 4.26 10.39 5.17
N MET A 222 4.88 9.47 4.43
CA MET A 222 5.17 8.12 4.95
C MET A 222 6.12 8.12 6.14
N LEU A 223 7.10 9.04 6.18
CA LEU A 223 8.01 9.19 7.31
C LEU A 223 7.30 9.71 8.57
N ASN A 224 6.37 10.65 8.40
CA ASN A 224 5.54 11.18 9.50
C ASN A 224 4.59 10.11 10.04
N GLU A 225 3.91 9.36 9.16
CA GLU A 225 3.04 8.24 9.55
C GLU A 225 3.81 7.16 10.32
N ALA A 226 5.00 6.78 9.84
CA ALA A 226 5.86 5.82 10.52
C ALA A 226 6.21 6.27 11.95
N SER A 227 6.61 7.53 12.12
CA SER A 227 6.94 8.10 13.44
C SER A 227 5.73 8.08 14.39
N GLN A 228 4.54 8.43 13.89
CA GLN A 228 3.31 8.41 14.68
C GLN A 228 2.94 6.99 15.14
N LEU A 229 3.08 6.00 14.26
CA LEU A 229 2.84 4.59 14.59
C LEU A 229 3.82 4.07 15.63
N GLU A 230 5.11 4.41 15.53
CA GLU A 230 6.10 4.05 16.56
C GLU A 230 5.75 4.65 17.92
N GLU A 231 5.40 5.93 17.98
CA GLU A 231 5.01 6.58 19.23
C GLU A 231 3.78 5.92 19.86
N LYS A 232 2.77 5.61 19.06
CA LYS A 232 1.55 4.92 19.51
C LYS A 232 1.90 3.55 20.09
N ARG A 233 2.78 2.79 19.42
CA ARG A 233 3.25 1.48 19.89
C ARG A 233 4.01 1.59 21.20
N GLN A 234 4.90 2.58 21.34
CA GLN A 234 5.64 2.83 22.58
C GLN A 234 4.74 3.23 23.76
N LYS A 235 3.71 4.05 23.50
CA LYS A 235 2.71 4.44 24.53
C LYS A 235 1.91 3.24 25.01
N ASN A 236 1.53 2.33 24.10
CA ASN A 236 0.79 1.11 24.43
C ASN A 236 1.64 0.04 25.15
N THR A 237 2.96 0.14 25.10
CA THR A 237 3.89 -0.83 25.72
C THR A 237 4.35 -0.40 27.13
N LYS A 238 4.06 0.84 27.55
CA LYS A 238 4.36 1.32 28.91
C LYS A 238 3.24 0.89 29.87
N PRO A 239 3.56 0.29 31.04
CA PRO A 239 2.58 -0.20 32.01
C PRO A 239 1.80 0.91 32.71
#